data_AF-X0QJZ2-F1
#
_entry.id   AF-X0QJZ2-F1
#
_cell.length_a   1.000
_cell.length_b   1.000
_cell.length_c   1.000
_cell.angle_alpha   90.00
_cell.angle_beta   90.00
_cell.angle_gamma   90.00
#
_symmetry.space_group_name_H-M   'P 1'
#
loop_
_entity.id
_entity.type
_entity.pdbx_description
1 polymer ?
#
loop_
_entity_poly.entity_id
_entity_poly.type
_entity_poly.pdbx_seq_one_letter_code
_entity_poly.pdbx_strand_id
1 'polypeptide(L)'
;MVTYLAVMPWAYVGFETTPQISKAISDSKTKTKSIILISLIAGVLFYFLINYFTALNMSFDYQAIKDSHWATGEGIDNRIGSIGIWLLSIAMIGSIMSGINGFILSSVKLLESMGDTSLLPSVFTDKHNQFSKQKTVILICLVCLLSPWLGRNYLLDIVTMASLGITVGFAYVTTADLINERKKETGRFAKLSLCINQCGLYIAIAATIFTSGAVVQCLCLARFLYSARGNWL
;
A
#
# COMPACT_ATOMS: atom_id res chain seq x y z
N MET A 1 -10.47 -17.93 4.54
CA MET A 1 -9.00 -18.09 4.38
C MET A 1 -8.50 -17.42 3.11
N VAL A 2 -9.09 -17.68 1.94
CA VAL A 2 -8.65 -17.09 0.66
C VAL A 2 -8.79 -15.56 0.61
N THR A 3 -9.78 -14.98 1.29
CA THR A 3 -10.00 -13.52 1.36
C THR A 3 -8.86 -12.77 2.06
N TYR A 4 -8.19 -13.37 3.05
CA TYR A 4 -7.08 -12.71 3.75
C TYR A 4 -5.87 -12.53 2.83
N LEU A 5 -5.56 -13.56 2.03
CA LEU A 5 -4.47 -13.52 1.05
C LEU A 5 -4.69 -12.42 0.00
N ALA A 6 -5.94 -12.13 -0.37
CA ALA A 6 -6.29 -11.09 -1.33
C ALA A 6 -6.08 -9.66 -0.80
N VAL A 7 -6.15 -9.45 0.53
CA VAL A 7 -5.96 -8.14 1.16
C VAL A 7 -4.51 -7.91 1.59
N MET A 8 -3.70 -8.97 1.70
CA MET A 8 -2.29 -8.85 2.08
C MET A 8 -1.48 -7.85 1.23
N PRO A 9 -1.64 -7.78 -0.12
CA PRO A 9 -0.90 -6.80 -0.92
C PRO A 9 -1.10 -5.35 -0.46
N TRP A 10 -2.30 -5.00 0.00
CA TRP A 10 -2.57 -3.67 0.54
C TRP A 10 -1.78 -3.37 1.82
N ALA A 11 -1.57 -4.36 2.69
CA ALA A 11 -0.75 -4.18 3.89
C ALA A 11 0.74 -3.92 3.60
N TYR A 12 1.19 -4.19 2.37
CA TYR A 12 2.54 -3.86 1.90
C TYR A 12 2.61 -2.52 1.16
N VAL A 13 1.50 -1.82 1.00
CA VAL A 13 1.48 -0.46 0.45
C VAL A 13 2.18 0.46 1.43
N GLY A 14 3.15 1.21 0.93
CA GLY A 14 4.00 2.06 1.73
C GLY A 14 5.44 1.61 1.79
N PHE A 15 5.77 0.34 1.54
CA PHE A 15 7.19 -0.07 1.51
C PHE A 15 7.93 0.49 0.28
N GLU A 16 7.23 0.82 -0.81
CA GLU A 16 7.76 1.52 -1.97
C GLU A 16 8.11 3.00 -1.71
N THR A 17 7.53 3.58 -0.65
CA THR A 17 7.86 4.96 -0.23
C THR A 17 9.30 5.05 0.26
N THR A 18 9.79 4.02 0.95
CA THR A 18 11.15 3.98 1.49
C THR A 18 12.22 4.13 0.42
N PRO A 19 12.28 3.30 -0.65
CA PRO A 19 13.27 3.49 -1.73
C PRO A 19 13.08 4.82 -2.46
N GLN A 20 11.83 5.27 -2.64
CA GLN A 20 11.52 6.52 -3.33
C GLN A 20 12.06 7.75 -2.58
N ILE A 21 11.86 7.80 -1.27
CA ILE A 21 12.35 8.89 -0.42
C ILE A 21 13.86 8.77 -0.18
N SER A 22 14.37 7.55 0.03
CA SER A 22 15.80 7.33 0.25
C SER A 22 16.64 7.83 -0.92
N LYS A 23 16.18 7.59 -2.16
CA LYS A 23 16.84 8.09 -3.38
C LYS A 23 16.78 9.61 -3.50
N ALA A 24 15.77 10.26 -2.92
CA ALA A 24 15.66 11.71 -2.91
C ALA A 24 16.56 12.38 -1.84
N ILE A 25 16.92 11.65 -0.78
CA ILE A 25 17.71 12.19 0.35
C ILE A 25 19.20 11.83 0.22
N SER A 26 19.54 10.68 -0.36
CA SER A 26 20.93 10.20 -0.41
C SER A 26 21.37 9.80 -1.81
N ASP A 27 22.43 10.44 -2.31
CA ASP A 27 23.07 10.07 -3.58
C ASP A 27 23.90 8.77 -3.48
N SER A 28 24.19 8.31 -2.25
CA SER A 28 24.95 7.09 -2.04
C SER A 28 24.07 5.85 -2.21
N LYS A 29 24.40 5.05 -3.24
CA LYS A 29 23.74 3.76 -3.52
C LYS A 29 23.80 2.81 -2.33
N THR A 30 24.90 2.78 -1.58
CA THR A 30 25.09 1.88 -0.43
C THR A 30 24.19 2.27 0.74
N LYS A 31 24.06 3.57 1.03
CA LYS A 31 23.17 4.06 2.10
C LYS A 31 21.70 3.79 1.76
N THR A 32 21.30 4.06 0.52
CA THR A 32 19.93 3.79 0.05
C THR A 32 19.56 2.31 0.20
N LYS A 33 20.45 1.38 -0.22
CA LYS A 33 20.22 -0.06 -0.06
C LYS A 33 20.06 -0.46 1.41
N SER A 34 20.90 0.08 2.30
CA SER A 34 20.84 -0.23 3.73
C SER A 34 19.53 0.25 4.35
N ILE A 35 19.09 1.47 4.06
CA ILE A 35 17.83 2.03 4.56
C ILE A 35 16.63 1.16 4.14
N ILE A 36 16.59 0.75 2.87
CA ILE A 36 15.53 -0.13 2.35
C ILE A 36 15.50 -1.46 3.10
N LEU A 37 16.65 -2.12 3.27
CA LEU A 37 16.72 -3.43 3.93
C LEU A 37 16.32 -3.35 5.41
N ILE A 38 16.81 -2.34 6.13
CA ILE A 38 16.48 -2.12 7.55
C ILE A 38 14.97 -1.87 7.70
N SER A 39 14.38 -1.06 6.83
CA SER A 39 12.94 -0.77 6.87
C SER A 39 12.10 -2.01 6.61
N LEU A 40 12.51 -2.86 5.67
CA LEU A 40 11.81 -4.11 5.38
C LEU A 40 11.85 -5.08 6.58
N ILE A 41 13.03 -5.28 7.17
CA ILE A 41 13.20 -6.14 8.35
C ILE A 41 12.40 -5.60 9.53
N ALA A 42 12.46 -4.29 9.78
CA ALA A 42 11.71 -3.64 10.84
C ALA A 42 10.20 -3.81 10.64
N GLY A 43 9.70 -3.66 9.41
CA GLY A 43 8.28 -3.86 9.08
C GLY A 43 7.82 -5.30 9.31
N VAL A 44 8.60 -6.29 8.86
CA VAL A 44 8.31 -7.71 9.08
C VAL A 44 8.26 -8.03 10.57
N LEU A 45 9.26 -7.59 11.34
CA LEU A 45 9.27 -7.77 12.79
C LEU A 45 8.05 -7.11 13.42
N PHE A 46 7.73 -5.87 13.07
CA PHE A 46 6.59 -5.16 13.62
C PHE A 46 5.27 -5.90 13.40
N TYR A 47 5.04 -6.44 12.20
CA TYR A 47 3.87 -7.28 11.92
C TYR A 47 3.86 -8.57 12.75
N PHE A 48 4.99 -9.23 12.96
CA PHE A 48 5.04 -10.39 13.85
C PHE A 48 4.73 -10.02 15.30
N LEU A 49 5.33 -8.95 15.80
CA LEU A 49 5.12 -8.49 17.18
C LEU A 49 3.66 -8.12 17.43
N ILE A 50 3.01 -7.36 16.54
CA ILE A 50 1.62 -6.93 16.77
C ILE A 50 0.63 -8.11 16.77
N ASN A 51 0.84 -9.08 15.87
CA ASN A 51 0.04 -10.31 15.84
C ASN A 51 0.29 -11.18 17.08
N TYR A 52 1.56 -11.31 17.48
CA TYR A 52 1.94 -12.08 18.66
C TYR A 52 1.35 -11.46 19.95
N PHE A 53 1.45 -10.14 20.13
CA PHE A 53 0.85 -9.46 21.28
C PHE A 53 -0.68 -9.52 21.26
N THR A 54 -1.31 -9.42 20.09
CA THR A 54 -2.77 -9.60 19.98
C THR A 54 -3.18 -10.99 20.43
N ALA A 55 -2.51 -12.03 19.94
CA ALA A 55 -2.78 -13.41 20.32
C ALA A 55 -2.53 -13.66 21.82
N LEU A 56 -1.43 -13.12 22.37
CA LEU A 56 -1.11 -13.21 23.79
C LEU A 56 -2.20 -12.59 24.68
N ASN A 57 -2.67 -11.40 24.33
CA ASN A 57 -3.68 -10.69 25.11
C ASN A 57 -5.05 -11.39 25.05
N MET A 58 -5.35 -12.06 23.94
CA MET A 58 -6.53 -12.92 23.75
C MET A 58 -6.33 -14.37 24.23
N SER A 59 -5.25 -14.65 24.99
CA SER A 59 -4.96 -15.98 25.56
C SER A 59 -4.89 -17.12 24.52
N PHE A 60 -4.54 -16.79 23.27
CA PHE A 60 -4.53 -17.71 22.13
C PHE A 60 -5.87 -18.39 21.82
N ASP A 61 -6.99 -17.83 22.27
CA ASP A 61 -8.32 -18.34 21.90
C ASP A 61 -8.66 -17.94 20.46
N TYR A 62 -8.64 -18.94 19.58
CA TYR A 62 -8.91 -18.75 18.16
C TYR A 62 -10.35 -18.28 17.87
N GLN A 63 -11.35 -18.78 18.61
CA GLN A 63 -12.75 -18.39 18.35
C GLN A 63 -12.99 -16.95 18.79
N ALA A 64 -12.47 -16.58 19.97
CA ALA A 64 -12.56 -15.20 20.45
C ALA A 64 -11.88 -14.21 19.49
N ILE A 65 -10.72 -14.56 18.92
CA ILE A 65 -10.03 -13.70 17.93
C ILE A 65 -10.83 -13.59 16.63
N LYS A 66 -11.45 -14.69 16.19
CA LYS A 66 -12.18 -14.74 14.91
C LYS A 66 -13.50 -13.97 14.95
N ASP A 67 -14.21 -14.02 16.07
CA ASP A 67 -15.50 -13.35 16.25
C ASP A 67 -15.35 -11.88 16.66
N SER A 68 -14.14 -11.48 17.11
CA SER A 68 -13.82 -10.11 17.48
C SER A 68 -13.81 -9.16 16.28
N HIS A 69 -14.41 -7.98 16.46
CA HIS A 69 -14.31 -6.89 15.48
C HIS A 69 -12.94 -6.18 15.53
N TRP A 70 -12.30 -6.18 16.70
CA TRP A 70 -10.98 -5.59 16.92
C TRP A 70 -10.21 -6.32 18.02
N ALA A 71 -9.64 -7.47 17.66
CA ALA A 71 -8.99 -8.37 18.63
C ALA A 71 -7.84 -7.70 19.41
N THR A 72 -7.09 -6.78 18.79
CA THR A 72 -6.01 -6.07 19.48
C THR A 72 -6.55 -5.12 20.55
N GLY A 73 -7.64 -4.41 20.27
CA GLY A 73 -8.27 -3.50 21.23
C GLY A 73 -8.93 -4.28 22.35
N GLU A 74 -9.80 -5.23 22.03
CA GLU A 74 -10.47 -6.08 23.01
C GLU A 74 -9.46 -6.84 23.90
N GLY A 75 -8.36 -7.33 23.33
CA GLY A 75 -7.29 -7.96 24.09
C GLY A 75 -6.64 -7.00 25.10
N ILE A 76 -6.39 -5.75 24.70
CA ILE A 76 -5.81 -4.74 25.58
C ILE A 76 -6.80 -4.31 26.66
N ASP A 77 -8.08 -4.15 26.31
CA ASP A 77 -9.13 -3.81 27.28
C ASP A 77 -9.29 -4.91 28.33
N ASN A 78 -9.29 -6.18 27.91
CA ASN A 78 -9.40 -7.33 28.81
C ASN A 78 -8.22 -7.45 29.79
N ARG A 79 -7.01 -7.01 29.42
CA ARG A 79 -5.80 -7.17 30.24
C ARG A 79 -5.43 -5.95 31.05
N ILE A 80 -5.59 -4.76 30.47
CA ILE A 80 -5.12 -3.48 31.03
C ILE A 80 -6.30 -2.56 31.36
N GLY A 81 -7.48 -2.79 30.79
CA GLY A 81 -8.67 -1.95 30.95
C GLY A 81 -8.58 -0.65 30.14
N SER A 82 -9.49 0.28 30.45
CA SER A 82 -9.69 1.50 29.67
C SER A 82 -8.46 2.41 29.57
N ILE A 83 -7.53 2.35 30.53
CA ILE A 83 -6.25 3.09 30.47
C ILE A 83 -5.40 2.60 29.28
N GLY A 84 -5.41 1.28 29.02
CA GLY A 84 -4.69 0.67 27.93
C GLY A 84 -5.25 1.07 26.57
N ILE A 85 -6.58 1.11 26.45
CA ILE A 85 -7.27 1.59 25.25
C ILE A 85 -6.96 3.07 24.96
N TRP A 86 -6.91 3.92 25.99
CA TRP A 86 -6.54 5.33 25.83
C TRP A 86 -5.12 5.49 25.29
N LEU A 87 -4.16 4.78 25.87
CA LEU A 87 -2.76 4.84 25.45
C LEU A 87 -2.57 4.26 24.03
N LEU A 88 -3.25 3.16 23.72
CA LEU A 88 -3.28 2.57 22.39
C LEU A 88 -3.86 3.54 21.35
N SER A 89 -4.93 4.26 21.70
CA SER A 89 -5.58 5.22 20.81
C SER A 89 -4.65 6.39 20.47
N ILE A 90 -3.94 6.94 21.46
CA ILE A 90 -2.95 8.02 21.25
C ILE A 90 -1.82 7.52 20.35
N ALA A 91 -1.28 6.33 20.62
CA ALA A 91 -0.22 5.73 19.79
C ALA A 91 -0.69 5.49 18.35
N MET A 92 -1.93 5.02 18.17
CA MET A 92 -2.53 4.77 16.86
C MET A 92 -2.71 6.06 16.06
N ILE A 93 -3.21 7.13 16.70
CA ILE A 93 -3.34 8.45 16.05
C ILE A 93 -1.96 8.96 15.60
N GLY A 94 -0.95 8.88 16.47
CA GLY A 94 0.41 9.29 16.12
C GLY A 94 1.00 8.48 14.95
N SER A 95 0.75 7.16 14.93
CA SER A 95 1.16 6.28 13.84
C SER A 95 0.48 6.65 12.52
N ILE A 96 -0.84 6.87 12.53
CA ILE A 96 -1.61 7.26 11.34
C ILE A 96 -1.13 8.60 10.79
N MET A 97 -0.97 9.61 11.64
CA MET A 97 -0.50 10.94 11.22
C MET A 97 0.90 10.88 10.60
N SER A 98 1.81 10.10 11.20
CA SER A 98 3.15 9.87 10.64
C SER A 98 3.09 9.19 9.27
N GLY A 99 2.25 8.15 9.13
CA GLY A 99 2.04 7.44 7.86
C GLY A 99 1.51 8.34 6.75
N ILE A 100 0.48 9.14 7.04
CA ILE A 100 -0.11 10.09 6.08
C ILE A 100 0.94 11.09 5.57
N ASN A 101 1.75 11.66 6.47
CA ASN A 101 2.81 12.60 6.09
C ASN A 101 3.85 11.93 5.17
N GLY A 102 4.23 10.68 5.45
CA GLY A 102 5.11 9.90 4.60
C GLY A 102 4.52 9.67 3.20
N PHE A 103 3.26 9.24 3.12
CA PHE A 103 2.57 8.99 1.86
C PHE A 103 2.42 10.24 0.99
N ILE A 104 2.09 11.39 1.58
CA ILE A 104 1.99 12.66 0.85
C ILE A 104 3.36 13.03 0.27
N LEU A 105 4.44 12.94 1.06
CA LEU A 105 5.78 13.26 0.60
C LEU A 105 6.23 12.36 -0.57
N SER A 106 5.97 11.06 -0.48
CA SER A 106 6.30 10.11 -1.54
C SER A 106 5.49 10.34 -2.81
N SER A 107 4.20 10.65 -2.69
CA SER A 107 3.34 10.96 -3.83
C SER A 107 3.80 12.20 -4.58
N VAL A 108 4.22 13.25 -3.85
CA VAL A 108 4.82 14.45 -4.47
C VAL A 108 6.11 14.09 -5.22
N LYS A 109 6.99 13.29 -4.60
CA LYS A 109 8.25 12.85 -5.24
C LYS A 109 8.01 11.99 -6.48
N LEU A 110 6.95 11.17 -6.48
CA LEU A 110 6.54 10.41 -7.65
C LEU A 110 6.21 11.35 -8.81
N LEU A 111 5.32 12.32 -8.56
CA LEU A 111 4.86 13.27 -9.55
C LEU A 111 5.99 14.19 -10.04
N GLU A 112 6.93 14.59 -9.18
CA GLU A 112 8.15 15.29 -9.57
C GLU A 112 8.98 14.47 -10.58
N SER A 113 9.19 13.18 -10.32
CA SER A 113 9.96 12.31 -11.23
C SER A 113 9.26 11.98 -12.55
N MET A 114 7.92 11.92 -12.55
CA MET A 114 7.12 11.82 -13.78
C MET A 114 7.14 13.12 -14.58
N GLY A 115 7.28 14.26 -13.90
CA GLY A 115 7.48 15.56 -14.51
C GLY A 115 8.78 15.71 -15.27
N ASP A 116 9.87 15.20 -14.69
CA ASP A 116 11.19 15.19 -15.32
C ASP A 116 11.23 14.40 -16.63
N THR A 117 10.33 13.43 -16.76
CA THR A 117 10.20 12.58 -17.96
C THR A 117 9.15 13.11 -18.95
N SER A 118 8.60 14.31 -18.72
CA SER A 118 7.56 14.95 -19.55
C SER A 118 6.28 14.12 -19.75
N LEU A 119 5.99 13.19 -18.83
CA LEU A 119 4.77 12.37 -18.85
C LEU A 119 3.54 13.12 -18.32
N LEU A 120 3.75 14.23 -17.62
CA LEU A 120 2.72 15.04 -16.98
C LEU A 120 2.73 16.47 -17.53
N PRO A 121 1.55 17.15 -17.57
CA PRO A 121 1.47 18.54 -18.01
C PRO A 121 2.37 19.44 -17.16
N SER A 122 3.04 20.40 -17.81
CA SER A 122 3.97 21.35 -17.18
C SER A 122 3.37 22.16 -16.02
N VAL A 123 2.04 22.23 -15.94
CA VAL A 123 1.29 22.89 -14.87
C VAL A 123 1.52 22.24 -13.48
N PHE A 124 1.86 20.95 -13.43
CA PHE A 124 2.07 20.18 -12.20
C PHE A 124 3.54 19.85 -11.92
N THR A 125 4.42 20.08 -12.89
CA THR A 125 5.78 19.52 -12.90
C THR A 125 6.88 20.55 -13.09
N ASP A 126 6.55 21.84 -13.08
CA ASP A 126 7.55 22.90 -13.13
C ASP A 126 8.41 22.90 -11.85
N LYS A 127 9.67 22.48 -12.03
CA LYS A 127 10.68 22.37 -10.97
C LYS A 127 11.04 23.72 -10.34
N HIS A 128 10.95 24.80 -11.11
CA HIS A 128 11.36 26.14 -10.66
C HIS A 128 10.21 26.90 -10.00
N ASN A 129 8.99 26.38 -10.08
CA ASN A 129 7.81 27.05 -9.57
C ASN A 129 7.26 26.36 -8.31
N GLN A 130 7.39 27.01 -7.14
CA GLN A 130 6.83 26.51 -5.89
C GLN A 130 5.30 26.31 -5.97
N PHE A 131 4.62 27.10 -6.81
CA PHE A 131 3.18 27.01 -7.05
C PHE A 131 2.77 25.69 -7.70
N SER A 132 3.64 25.09 -8.52
CA SER A 132 3.40 23.80 -9.18
C SER A 132 3.37 22.65 -8.17
N LYS A 133 4.29 22.65 -7.20
CA LYS A 133 4.33 21.65 -6.12
C LYS A 133 3.15 21.79 -5.17
N GLN A 134 2.77 23.03 -4.84
CA GLN A 134 1.58 23.30 -4.02
C GLN A 134 0.30 22.80 -4.66
N LYS A 135 0.10 23.01 -5.98
CA LYS A 135 -1.06 22.48 -6.71
C LYS A 135 -1.14 20.96 -6.65
N THR A 136 -0.01 20.28 -6.78
CA THR A 136 0.08 18.82 -6.67
C THR A 136 -0.30 18.32 -5.27
N VAL A 137 0.20 18.96 -4.21
CA VAL A 137 -0.18 18.64 -2.83
C VAL A 137 -1.66 18.90 -2.60
N ILE A 138 -2.18 20.03 -3.05
CA ILE A 138 -3.60 20.39 -2.91
C ILE A 138 -4.48 19.36 -3.61
N LEU A 139 -4.12 18.91 -4.82
CA LEU A 139 -4.84 17.86 -5.53
C LEU A 139 -4.90 16.56 -4.71
N ILE A 140 -3.77 16.09 -4.19
CA ILE A 140 -3.70 14.90 -3.36
C ILE A 140 -4.57 15.07 -2.10
N CYS A 141 -4.43 16.20 -1.40
CA CYS A 141 -5.21 16.50 -0.21
C CYS A 141 -6.72 16.56 -0.48
N LEU A 142 -7.15 17.13 -1.61
CA LEU A 142 -8.56 17.18 -1.99
C LEU A 142 -9.14 15.78 -2.22
N VAL A 143 -8.38 14.90 -2.88
CA VAL A 143 -8.79 13.50 -3.09
C VAL A 143 -8.82 12.72 -1.77
N CYS A 144 -7.79 12.89 -0.93
CA CYS A 144 -7.73 12.27 0.40
C CYS A 144 -8.85 12.77 1.31
N LEU A 145 -9.20 14.07 1.20
CA LEU A 145 -10.36 14.61 1.88
C LEU A 145 -11.58 13.82 1.46
N LEU A 146 -11.97 13.68 0.21
CA LEU A 146 -13.22 12.94 -0.13
C LEU A 146 -13.35 11.50 0.44
N SER A 147 -12.27 10.87 0.89
CA SER A 147 -12.23 9.47 1.33
C SER A 147 -13.07 9.12 2.58
N PRO A 148 -13.05 9.85 3.72
CA PRO A 148 -13.84 9.50 4.91
C PRO A 148 -15.35 9.58 4.72
N TRP A 149 -15.82 10.31 3.71
CA TRP A 149 -17.23 10.49 3.41
C TRP A 149 -17.86 9.31 2.65
N LEU A 150 -17.06 8.37 2.14
CA LEU A 150 -17.53 7.26 1.29
C LEU A 150 -18.16 6.10 2.07
N GLY A 151 -17.97 6.02 3.39
CA GLY A 151 -18.51 4.95 4.23
C GLY A 151 -17.71 3.63 4.15
N ARG A 152 -17.87 2.75 5.15
CA ARG A 152 -17.00 1.58 5.39
C ARG A 152 -16.99 0.57 4.24
N ASN A 153 -18.13 0.29 3.63
CA ASN A 153 -18.22 -0.71 2.56
C ASN A 153 -17.45 -0.25 1.31
N TYR A 154 -17.62 1.00 0.91
CA TYR A 154 -16.89 1.57 -0.22
C TYR A 154 -15.38 1.69 0.07
N LEU A 155 -14.98 1.94 1.31
CA LEU A 155 -13.56 1.93 1.70
C LEU A 155 -12.93 0.54 1.52
N LEU A 156 -13.62 -0.53 1.90
CA LEU A 156 -13.15 -1.91 1.69
C LEU A 156 -13.05 -2.25 0.19
N ASP A 157 -13.99 -1.76 -0.61
CA ASP A 157 -13.96 -1.92 -2.06
C ASP A 157 -12.76 -1.18 -2.68
N ILE A 158 -12.50 0.06 -2.27
CA ILE A 158 -11.33 0.84 -2.71
C ILE A 158 -10.03 0.12 -2.33
N VAL A 159 -9.94 -0.40 -1.11
CA VAL A 159 -8.76 -1.16 -0.63
C VAL A 159 -8.54 -2.41 -1.49
N THR A 160 -9.61 -3.11 -1.87
CA THR A 160 -9.53 -4.29 -2.73
C THR A 160 -9.06 -3.93 -4.14
N MET A 161 -9.59 -2.84 -4.72
CA MET A 161 -9.14 -2.33 -6.03
C MET A 161 -7.69 -1.82 -6.00
N ALA A 162 -7.30 -1.14 -4.91
CA ALA A 162 -5.92 -0.70 -4.69
C ALA A 162 -4.98 -1.91 -4.60
N SER A 163 -5.33 -2.94 -3.83
CA SER A 163 -4.57 -4.19 -3.72
C SER A 163 -4.26 -4.80 -5.09
N LEU A 164 -5.28 -4.87 -5.96
CA LEU A 164 -5.12 -5.31 -7.35
C LEU A 164 -4.15 -4.40 -8.13
N GLY A 165 -4.34 -3.08 -8.07
CA GLY A 165 -3.48 -2.12 -8.76
C GLY A 165 -2.01 -2.21 -8.35
N ILE A 166 -1.73 -2.30 -7.05
CA ILE A 166 -0.37 -2.48 -6.52
C ILE A 166 0.22 -3.82 -6.96
N THR A 167 -0.57 -4.90 -6.94
CA THR A 167 -0.11 -6.21 -7.39
C THR A 167 0.30 -6.18 -8.88
N VAL A 168 -0.48 -5.52 -9.74
CA VAL A 168 -0.14 -5.32 -11.15
C VAL A 168 1.10 -4.44 -11.30
N GLY A 169 1.22 -3.37 -10.50
CA GLY A 169 2.38 -2.49 -10.49
C GLY A 169 3.68 -3.23 -10.14
N PHE A 170 3.66 -4.04 -9.08
CA PHE A 170 4.79 -4.89 -8.73
C PHE A 170 5.07 -5.92 -9.81
N ALA A 171 4.04 -6.48 -10.47
CA ALA A 171 4.23 -7.45 -11.54
C ALA A 171 4.92 -6.85 -12.74
N TYR A 172 4.58 -5.61 -13.08
CA TYR A 172 5.24 -4.87 -14.14
C TYR A 172 6.71 -4.63 -13.80
N VAL A 173 7.03 -4.16 -12.58
CA VAL A 173 8.41 -3.87 -12.16
C VAL A 173 9.26 -5.14 -12.13
N THR A 174 8.76 -6.23 -11.55
CA THR A 174 9.51 -7.50 -11.49
C THR A 174 9.68 -8.12 -12.87
N THR A 175 8.69 -7.99 -13.76
CA THR A 175 8.81 -8.46 -15.16
C THR A 175 9.82 -7.64 -15.94
N ALA A 176 9.81 -6.31 -15.78
CA ALA A 176 10.79 -5.42 -16.41
C ALA A 176 12.21 -5.73 -15.93
N ASP A 177 12.39 -6.00 -14.63
CA ASP A 177 13.68 -6.39 -14.06
C ASP A 177 14.13 -7.77 -14.59
N LEU A 178 13.22 -8.75 -14.68
CA LEU A 178 13.48 -10.04 -15.31
C LEU A 178 13.94 -9.92 -16.77
N ILE A 179 13.30 -9.05 -17.55
CA ILE A 179 13.69 -8.80 -18.95
C ILE A 179 15.08 -8.16 -19.01
N ASN A 180 15.37 -7.23 -18.09
CA ASN A 180 16.68 -6.57 -18.02
C ASN A 180 17.79 -7.52 -17.56
N GLU A 181 17.50 -8.41 -16.62
CA GLU A 181 18.38 -9.49 -16.15
C GLU A 181 18.61 -10.57 -17.22
N ARG A 182 17.67 -10.81 -18.14
CA ARG A 182 17.90 -11.68 -19.30
C ARG A 182 18.92 -11.09 -20.28
N LYS A 183 18.99 -9.76 -20.37
CA LYS A 183 19.97 -9.05 -21.22
C LYS A 183 21.36 -8.99 -20.59
N LYS A 184 21.48 -9.25 -19.29
CA LYS A 184 22.76 -9.34 -18.57
C LYS A 184 23.13 -10.80 -18.34
N GLU A 185 24.42 -11.13 -18.40
CA GLU A 185 24.95 -12.44 -17.97
C GLU A 185 24.97 -12.54 -16.43
N THR A 186 23.83 -12.28 -15.77
CA THR A 186 23.71 -12.39 -14.32
C THR A 186 23.57 -13.86 -13.89
N GLY A 187 24.11 -14.19 -12.72
CA GLY A 187 24.14 -15.53 -12.14
C GLY A 187 22.76 -16.20 -11.98
N ARG A 188 22.76 -17.53 -12.11
CA ARG A 188 21.56 -18.39 -12.13
C ARG A 188 20.65 -18.26 -10.90
N PHE A 189 21.21 -17.91 -9.74
CA PHE A 189 20.47 -17.71 -8.48
C PHE A 189 19.57 -16.47 -8.49
N ALA A 190 20.01 -15.35 -9.08
CA ALA A 190 19.21 -14.12 -9.18
C ALA A 190 17.99 -14.34 -10.09
N LYS A 191 18.21 -14.98 -11.24
CA LYS A 191 17.15 -15.36 -12.19
C LYS A 191 16.13 -16.31 -11.56
N LEU A 192 16.58 -17.29 -10.77
CA LEU A 192 15.69 -18.22 -10.08
C LEU A 192 14.81 -17.51 -9.03
N SER A 193 15.39 -16.64 -8.21
CA SER A 193 14.66 -15.85 -7.20
C SER A 193 13.58 -14.97 -7.84
N LEU A 194 13.91 -14.29 -8.95
CA LEU A 194 12.95 -13.47 -9.68
C LEU A 194 11.82 -14.29 -10.31
N CYS A 195 12.11 -15.46 -10.87
CA CYS A 195 11.08 -16.36 -11.41
C CYS A 195 10.14 -16.88 -10.31
N ILE A 196 10.67 -17.22 -9.12
CA ILE A 196 9.85 -17.65 -7.98
C ILE A 196 8.93 -16.51 -7.52
N ASN A 197 9.46 -15.29 -7.38
CA ASN A 197 8.67 -14.11 -7.01
C ASN A 197 7.58 -13.81 -8.05
N GLN A 198 7.91 -13.93 -9.34
CA GLN A 198 6.96 -13.72 -10.42
C GLN A 198 5.83 -14.76 -10.41
N CYS A 199 6.14 -16.04 -10.17
CA CYS A 199 5.14 -17.09 -10.01
C CYS A 199 4.23 -16.83 -8.81
N GLY A 200 4.80 -16.47 -7.65
CA GLY A 200 4.04 -16.12 -6.45
C GLY A 200 3.08 -14.94 -6.70
N LEU A 201 3.51 -13.97 -7.49
CA LEU A 201 2.71 -12.80 -7.83
C LEU A 201 1.57 -13.11 -8.81
N TYR A 202 1.79 -13.97 -9.81
CA TYR A 202 0.71 -14.42 -10.70
C TYR A 202 -0.34 -15.25 -9.95
N ILE A 203 0.09 -16.06 -8.97
CA ILE A 203 -0.83 -16.78 -8.07
C ILE A 203 -1.63 -15.79 -7.23
N ALA A 204 -1.00 -14.73 -6.70
CA ALA A 204 -1.71 -13.68 -5.98
C ALA A 204 -2.72 -12.96 -6.87
N ILE A 205 -2.38 -12.58 -8.11
CA ILE A 205 -3.30 -11.97 -9.08
C ILE A 205 -4.50 -12.88 -9.33
N ALA A 206 -4.26 -14.17 -9.61
CA ALA A 206 -5.31 -15.14 -9.84
C ALA A 206 -6.22 -15.30 -8.61
N ALA A 207 -5.64 -15.38 -7.40
CA ALA A 207 -6.40 -15.47 -6.16
C ALA A 207 -7.23 -14.20 -5.89
N THR A 208 -6.70 -13.02 -6.19
CA THR A 208 -7.39 -11.74 -5.98
C THR A 208 -8.56 -11.59 -6.96
N ILE A 209 -8.37 -11.95 -8.24
CA ILE A 209 -9.42 -11.96 -9.27
C ILE A 209 -10.52 -12.99 -8.96
N PHE A 210 -10.16 -14.13 -8.36
CA PHE A 210 -11.10 -15.22 -8.09
C PHE A 210 -11.88 -15.05 -6.77
N THR A 211 -11.32 -14.35 -5.78
CA THR A 211 -11.97 -14.12 -4.47
C THR A 211 -12.82 -12.86 -4.42
N SER A 212 -12.46 -11.85 -5.20
CA SER A 212 -13.31 -10.68 -5.34
C SER A 212 -14.26 -10.92 -6.50
N GLY A 213 -15.51 -10.51 -6.34
CA GLY A 213 -16.31 -10.10 -7.49
C GLY A 213 -15.70 -8.87 -8.19
N ALA A 214 -14.37 -8.75 -8.37
CA ALA A 214 -13.72 -7.65 -9.06
C ALA A 214 -14.14 -7.60 -10.53
N VAL A 215 -14.53 -8.74 -11.13
CA VAL A 215 -15.22 -8.72 -12.43
C VAL A 215 -16.57 -7.98 -12.30
N VAL A 216 -17.32 -8.20 -11.23
CA VAL A 216 -18.62 -7.53 -10.95
C VAL A 216 -18.42 -6.06 -10.54
N GLN A 217 -17.34 -5.69 -9.84
CA GLN A 217 -17.04 -4.32 -9.42
C GLN A 217 -16.38 -3.47 -10.51
N CYS A 218 -15.47 -4.02 -11.33
CA CYS A 218 -15.02 -3.36 -12.55
C CYS A 218 -16.18 -3.22 -13.55
N LEU A 219 -17.08 -4.21 -13.64
CA LEU A 219 -18.33 -4.07 -14.40
C LEU A 219 -19.26 -3.02 -13.77
N CYS A 220 -19.37 -2.91 -12.44
CA CYS A 220 -20.18 -1.87 -11.78
C CYS A 220 -19.59 -0.47 -11.93
N LEU A 221 -18.26 -0.30 -11.91
CA LEU A 221 -17.61 0.98 -12.18
C LEU A 221 -17.78 1.36 -13.66
N ALA A 222 -17.63 0.38 -14.56
CA ALA A 222 -17.95 0.55 -15.97
C ALA A 222 -19.44 0.88 -16.18
N ARG A 223 -20.35 0.26 -15.43
CA ARG A 223 -21.81 0.50 -15.47
C ARG A 223 -22.19 1.84 -14.86
N PHE A 224 -21.48 2.32 -13.84
CA PHE A 224 -21.62 3.64 -13.25
C PHE A 224 -21.13 4.73 -14.22
N LEU A 225 -19.97 4.52 -14.85
CA LEU A 225 -19.45 5.40 -15.90
C LEU A 225 -20.32 5.38 -17.18
N TYR A 226 -20.90 4.24 -17.53
CA TYR A 226 -21.82 4.10 -18.66
C TYR A 226 -23.18 4.76 -18.36
N SER A 227 -23.71 4.59 -17.14
CA SER A 227 -24.93 5.26 -16.67
C SER A 227 -24.75 6.78 -16.56
N ALA A 228 -23.56 7.26 -16.16
CA ALA A 228 -23.25 8.68 -16.13
C ALA A 228 -23.13 9.30 -17.55
N ARG A 229 -22.86 8.50 -18.58
CA ARG A 229 -22.78 8.94 -19.98
C ARG A 229 -24.15 8.97 -20.68
N GLY A 230 -25.13 8.22 -20.18
CA GLY A 230 -26.48 8.12 -20.76
C GLY A 230 -27.45 9.26 -20.40
N ASN A 231 -27.09 10.15 -19.47
CA ASN A 231 -27.93 11.28 -19.03
C ASN A 231 -27.49 12.64 -19.63
N TRP A 232 -26.61 12.64 -20.63
CA TRP A 232 -26.08 13.85 -21.29
C TRP A 232 -26.18 13.81 -22.82
N LEU A 233 -27.02 12.93 -23.37
CA LEU A 233 -27.50 12.93 -24.76
C LEU A 233 -29.03 12.83 -24.74
#